data_AF-A0A3D2M1Z8-F1
#
_entry.id   AF-A0A3D2M1Z8-F1
#
_cell.length_a   1.000
_cell.length_b   1.000
_cell.length_c   1.000
_cell.angle_alpha   90.00
_cell.angle_beta   90.00
_cell.angle_gamma   90.00
#
_symmetry.space_group_name_H-M   'P 1'
#
loop_
_entity.id
_entity.type
_entity.pdbx_description
1 polymer ?
#
loop_
_entity_poly.entity_id
_entity_poly.type
_entity_poly.pdbx_seq_one_letter_code
_entity_poly.pdbx_strand_id
1 'polypeptide(L)' 'MNKPVTPFVTPYTIELQINLDDMIDDRRRVAGEWWCCDQAHGRWFRSVNKLTGAVRFSFEHEKDAVRFWLAN' A
#
# COMPACT_ATOMS: atom_id res chain seq x y z
N MET A 1 -14.10 -6.22 5.43
CA MET A 1 -12.80 -5.53 5.36
C MET A 1 -11.83 -6.44 4.63
N ASN A 2 -11.35 -6.00 3.47
CA ASN A 2 -10.36 -6.70 2.66
C ASN A 2 -9.04 -6.77 3.44
N LYS A 3 -8.35 -7.91 3.44
CA LYS A 3 -7.12 -8.09 4.24
C LYS A 3 -5.91 -8.23 3.32
N PRO A 4 -4.72 -7.77 3.75
CA PRO A 4 -3.52 -8.03 2.98
C PRO A 4 -3.31 -9.54 2.87
N VAL A 5 -2.98 -10.00 1.66
CA VAL A 5 -2.70 -11.40 1.38
C VAL A 5 -1.20 -11.66 1.32
N THR A 6 -0.82 -12.93 1.17
CA THR A 6 0.57 -13.30 0.88
C THR A 6 1.05 -12.64 -0.41
N PRO A 7 2.33 -12.18 -0.48
CA PRO A 7 2.89 -11.57 -1.68
C PRO A 7 2.67 -12.41 -2.93
N PHE A 8 2.34 -11.72 -4.04
CA PHE A 8 2.13 -12.33 -5.36
C PHE A 8 2.75 -11.46 -6.45
N VAL A 9 2.93 -12.02 -7.64
CA VAL A 9 3.48 -11.30 -8.78
C VAL A 9 2.42 -10.39 -9.37
N THR A 10 2.71 -9.10 -9.44
CA THR A 10 1.85 -8.09 -10.08
C THR A 10 2.68 -6.92 -10.58
N PRO A 11 2.32 -6.31 -11.73
CA PRO A 11 2.93 -5.08 -12.19
C PRO A 11 2.34 -3.82 -11.50
N TYR A 12 1.22 -3.95 -10.77
CA TYR A 12 0.49 -2.80 -10.23
C TYR A 12 0.96 -2.47 -8.82
N THR A 13 2.02 -1.66 -8.74
CA THR A 13 2.64 -1.28 -7.46
C THR A 13 2.74 0.22 -7.31
N ILE A 14 2.43 0.72 -6.12
CA ILE A 14 2.59 2.13 -5.72
C ILE A 14 3.57 2.18 -4.55
N GLU A 15 4.60 3.00 -4.66
CA GLU A 15 5.56 3.24 -3.58
C GLU A 15 5.29 4.57 -2.89
N LEU A 16 5.18 4.53 -1.57
CA LEU A 16 5.15 5.70 -0.72
C LEU A 16 6.50 5.81 0.00
N GLN A 17 7.15 6.97 -0.12
CA GLN A 17 8.31 7.30 0.71
C GLN A 17 7.81 7.67 2.10
N ILE A 18 8.12 6.82 3.09
CA ILE A 18 7.59 6.93 4.45
C ILE A 18 8.75 6.72 5.43
N ASN A 19 9.08 7.77 6.18
CA ASN A 19 9.96 7.59 7.31
C ASN A 19 9.24 6.87 8.46
N LEU A 20 9.55 5.59 8.66
CA LEU A 20 8.90 4.78 9.70
C LEU A 20 9.29 5.18 11.13
N ASP A 21 10.37 5.93 11.30
CA ASP A 21 10.78 6.47 12.59
C ASP A 21 10.07 7.80 12.91
N ASP A 22 9.35 8.37 11.94
CA ASP A 22 8.49 9.54 12.13
C ASP A 22 7.02 9.10 12.28
N MET A 23 6.44 9.39 13.44
CA MET A 23 5.05 9.04 13.78
C MET A 23 4.03 9.62 12.79
N ILE A 24 4.29 10.81 12.21
CA ILE A 24 3.38 11.44 11.24
C ILE A 24 3.39 10.66 9.92
N ASP A 25 4.57 10.25 9.47
CA ASP A 25 4.71 9.47 8.25
C ASP A 25 4.21 8.03 8.45
N ASP A 26 4.42 7.41 9.61
CA ASP A 26 3.83 6.11 9.93
C ASP A 26 2.29 6.16 9.91
N ARG A 27 1.67 7.28 10.30
CA ARG A 27 0.22 7.47 10.15
C ARG A 27 -0.23 7.46 8.69
N ARG A 28 0.59 7.94 7.74
CA ARG A 28 0.29 7.87 6.31
C ARG A 28 0.32 6.43 5.81
N ARG A 29 1.27 5.62 6.28
CA ARG A 29 1.28 4.17 6.02
C ARG A 29 -0.01 3.52 6.52
N VAL A 30 -0.38 3.81 7.76
CA VAL A 30 -1.61 3.29 8.37
C VAL A 30 -2.82 3.73 7.56
N ALA A 31 -2.94 5.01 7.20
CA ALA A 31 -4.04 5.50 6.36
C ALA A 31 -4.13 4.76 5.01
N GLY A 32 -3.00 4.51 4.35
CA GLY A 32 -2.94 3.71 3.12
C GLY A 32 -3.43 2.27 3.34
N GLU A 33 -2.99 1.61 4.41
CA GLU A 33 -3.47 0.26 4.75
C GLU A 33 -4.98 0.22 5.04
N TRP A 34 -5.49 1.23 5.75
CA TRP A 34 -6.92 1.36 6.03
C TRP A 34 -7.73 1.58 4.75
N TRP A 35 -7.23 2.41 3.84
CA TRP A 35 -7.84 2.59 2.53
C TRP A 35 -7.92 1.27 1.78
N CYS A 36 -6.83 0.49 1.72
CA CYS A 36 -6.83 -0.81 1.04
C CYS A 36 -7.84 -1.78 1.67
N CYS A 37 -7.92 -1.78 2.99
CA CYS A 37 -8.86 -2.59 3.75
C CYS A 37 -10.33 -2.30 3.44
N ASP A 38 -10.65 -1.05 3.12
CA ASP A 38 -12.01 -0.57 2.90
C ASP A 38 -12.41 -0.50 1.42
N GLN A 39 -11.46 -0.11 0.55
CA GLN A 39 -11.73 0.33 -0.82
C GLN A 39 -11.17 -0.59 -1.91
N ALA A 40 -10.17 -1.42 -1.62
CA ALA A 40 -9.62 -2.33 -2.62
C ALA A 40 -10.60 -3.48 -2.89
N HIS A 41 -10.86 -3.77 -4.16
CA HIS A 41 -11.77 -4.85 -4.56
C HIS A 41 -11.04 -6.18 -4.74
N GLY A 42 -9.81 -6.14 -5.24
CA GLY A 42 -8.96 -7.32 -5.48
C GLY A 42 -8.05 -7.66 -4.31
N ARG A 43 -7.20 -8.68 -4.51
CA ARG A 43 -6.12 -8.99 -3.57
C ARG A 43 -5.10 -7.85 -3.55
N TRP A 44 -4.53 -7.61 -2.38
CA TRP A 44 -3.46 -6.64 -2.21
C TRP A 44 -2.47 -7.12 -1.14
N PHE A 45 -1.25 -6.62 -1.18
CA PHE A 45 -0.28 -6.80 -0.11
C PHE A 45 0.62 -5.57 0.00
N ARG A 46 1.35 -5.48 1.11
CA ARG A 46 2.36 -4.45 1.31
C ARG A 46 3.73 -5.08 1.51
N SER A 47 4.77 -4.36 1.11
CA SER A 47 6.14 -4.65 1.51
C SER A 47 6.83 -3.38 1.98
N VAL A 48 7.80 -3.54 2.87
CA VAL A 48 8.57 -2.43 3.43
C VAL A 48 10.02 -2.62 3.06
N ASN A 49 10.58 -1.67 2.32
CA ASN A 49 12.01 -1.59 2.08
C ASN A 49 12.66 -0.76 3.19
N LYS A 50 13.28 -1.46 4.14
CA LYS A 50 13.96 -0.83 5.29
C LYS A 50 15.19 -0.01 4.90
N LEU A 51 15.82 -0.28 3.76
CA LEU A 51 17.01 0.45 3.31
C LEU A 51 16.65 1.82 2.75
N THR A 52 15.53 1.90 2.02
CA THR A 52 15.09 3.13 1.37
C THR A 52 14.00 3.86 2.12
N GLY A 53 13.43 3.26 3.18
CA GLY A 53 12.24 3.80 3.85
C GLY A 53 11.01 3.81 2.95
N ALA A 54 10.95 2.94 1.94
CA ALA A 54 9.82 2.90 1.02
C ALA A 54 8.82 1.83 1.45
N VAL A 55 7.53 2.20 1.53
CA VAL A 55 6.43 1.25 1.67
C VAL A 55 5.80 1.07 0.30
N ARG A 56 5.84 -0.16 -0.21
CA ARG A 56 5.22 -0.52 -1.48
C ARG A 56 3.89 -1.21 -1.23
N PHE A 57 2.85 -0.72 -1.88
CA PHE A 57 1.54 -1.36 -1.97
C PHE A 57 1.40 -2.00 -3.34
N SER A 58 0.98 -3.26 -3.36
CA SER A 58 0.86 -4.07 -4.56
C SER A 58 -0.57 -4.57 -4.71
N PHE A 59 -1.13 -4.46 -5.90
CA PHE A 59 -2.55 -4.72 -6.17
C PHE A 59 -2.72 -5.76 -7.26
N GLU A 60 -3.78 -6.55 -7.19
CA GLU A 60 -4.16 -7.50 -8.25
C GLU A 60 -4.71 -6.78 -9.48
N HIS A 61 -5.37 -5.63 -9.28
CA HIS A 61 -6.01 -4.89 -10.35
C HIS A 61 -5.44 -3.48 -10.48
N GLU A 62 -5.19 -3.07 -11.73
CA GLU A 62 -4.79 -1.71 -12.08
C GLU A 62 -5.74 -0.66 -11.49
N LYS A 63 -7.05 -0.91 -11.55
CA LYS A 63 -8.07 0.01 -11.04
C LYS A 63 -7.88 0.32 -9.55
N ASP A 64 -7.49 -0.67 -8.75
CA ASP A 64 -7.25 -0.46 -7.32
C ASP A 64 -5.96 0.33 -7.09
N ALA A 65 -4.90 0.08 -7.88
CA ALA A 65 -3.67 0.86 -7.83
C ALA A 65 -3.89 2.34 -8.22
N VAL A 66 -4.65 2.60 -9.28
CA VAL A 66 -4.98 3.97 -9.72
C VAL A 66 -5.82 4.68 -8.66
N ARG A 67 -6.85 4.02 -8.11
CA ARG A 67 -7.68 4.61 -7.06
C ARG A 67 -6.89 4.88 -5.79
N PHE A 68 -5.96 3.99 -5.43
CA PHE A 68 -5.07 4.18 -4.28
C PHE A 68 -4.16 5.39 -4.49
N TRP A 69 -3.55 5.52 -5.68
CA TRP A 69 -2.70 6.64 -6.04
C TRP A 69 -3.44 7.97 -6.05
N LEU A 70 -4.69 8.02 -6.49
CA LEU A 70 -5.50 9.25 -6.44
C LEU A 70 -5.92 9.64 -5.01
N ALA A 71 -5.86 8.70 -4.06
CA ALA A 71 -6.28 8.93 -2.68
C ALA A 71 -5.12 9.28 -1.73
N ASN A 72 -3.86 9.16 -2.16
CA ASN A 72 -2.65 9.34 -1.33
C ASN A 72 -1.65 10.29 -1.99
#